data_AF-A0A1M6FB53-F1
#
_entry.id   AF-A0A1M6FB53-F1
#
_cell.length_a   1.000
_cell.length_b   1.000
_cell.length_c   1.000
_cell.angle_alpha   90.00
_cell.angle_beta   90.00
_cell.angle_gamma   90.00
#
_symmetry.space_group_name_H-M   'P 1'
#
loop_
_entity.id
_entity.type
_entity.pdbx_description
1 polymer ?
#
loop_
_entity_poly.entity_id
_entity_poly.type
_entity_poly.pdbx_seq_one_letter_code
_entity_poly.pdbx_strand_id
1 'polypeptide(L)'
;MKGKYPISRRNFITLSSTAAAGITFLPPTSWFSDKVPAPMMRDFGRMKNKVTTLGLGGQASLQWTPDDVDPVSIITKAFDLGINYFDTSNVYDLSQLHYHEAFKKKNLIPGEPNYDKKLREFITITSKTLMRWGKPGWPELKNVRNKSNGENVQTAADDIRRTMTQLFGDGNGYYPEGSYVDIVLVHALEAIEENDILYKGIETPIKPDENFGALVVLKDFRDGTNFTGTNPKNEKLIKHIGFSGHKNPEAMIDFMQRDKYGLLDALLVSINSNDHLYFNMKHNVIPVAKAKGLGVIGMKVFGAGTMYKEVPGFSRRPDQIYRKVGSAELPSHELIEYVLTTPGVDTLIIGIGQIDEDPLKCQLTQNFYASQVKPDAMSEKRRLEIEAKTAKAAGERTNFFQLDKIDMTGPRDLKQETVNGVTKITWQTAYAAADPISHYEVMLDDKVIGKVDHKPQVLKDSPFVFETEATGKFKVYTVDKAGHRA
;
A
#
# COMPACT_ATOMS: atom_id res chain seq x y z
N MET A 1 27.56 15.91 -4.06
CA MET A 1 27.88 14.63 -3.40
C MET A 1 28.73 13.77 -4.35
N LYS A 2 29.99 13.47 -3.98
CA LYS A 2 30.70 12.31 -4.57
C LYS A 2 29.99 11.06 -4.04
N GLY A 3 29.59 10.13 -4.91
CA GLY A 3 28.74 9.00 -4.54
C GLY A 3 29.43 8.12 -3.51
N LYS A 4 28.78 7.88 -2.37
CA LYS A 4 29.31 7.08 -1.24
C LYS A 4 29.40 5.58 -1.56
N TYR A 5 28.80 5.15 -2.67
CA TYR A 5 28.86 3.79 -3.21
C TYR A 5 29.28 3.85 -4.69
N PRO A 6 30.59 3.82 -4.99
CA PRO A 6 31.08 3.83 -6.38
C PRO A 6 30.69 2.52 -7.07
N ILE A 7 30.09 2.61 -8.26
CA ILE A 7 29.71 1.44 -9.07
C ILE A 7 30.65 1.40 -10.27
N SER A 8 31.36 0.29 -10.44
CA SER A 8 32.23 0.11 -11.61
C SER A 8 31.41 0.14 -12.90
N ARG A 9 32.02 0.57 -14.01
CA ARG A 9 31.36 0.53 -15.34
C ARG A 9 30.78 -0.84 -15.68
N ARG A 10 31.50 -1.91 -15.34
CA ARG A 10 31.03 -3.29 -15.52
C ARG A 10 29.76 -3.55 -14.73
N ASN A 11 29.74 -3.20 -13.44
CA ASN A 11 28.58 -3.38 -12.59
C ASN A 11 27.40 -2.51 -13.03
N PHE A 12 27.66 -1.27 -13.48
CA PHE A 12 26.63 -0.38 -14.01
C PHE A 12 25.97 -0.97 -15.26
N ILE A 13 26.76 -1.50 -16.20
CA ILE A 13 26.24 -2.18 -17.39
C ILE A 13 25.41 -3.40 -16.98
N THR A 14 25.91 -4.24 -16.07
CA THR A 14 25.15 -5.40 -15.57
C THR A 14 23.80 -4.97 -14.97
N LEU A 15 23.82 -4.01 -14.03
CA LEU A 15 22.63 -3.48 -13.35
C LEU A 15 21.63 -2.83 -14.32
N SER A 16 22.12 -2.10 -15.31
CA SER A 16 21.29 -1.41 -16.31
C SER A 16 20.74 -2.38 -17.36
N SER A 17 21.51 -3.42 -17.73
CA SER A 17 21.10 -4.46 -18.67
C SER A 17 20.01 -5.37 -18.10
N THR A 18 19.95 -5.53 -16.77
CA THR A 18 18.85 -6.21 -16.09
C THR A 18 17.58 -5.36 -16.00
N ALA A 19 17.67 -4.02 -16.10
CA ALA A 19 16.53 -3.09 -16.04
C ALA A 19 15.95 -2.73 -17.44
N ALA A 20 16.07 -3.66 -18.41
CA ALA A 20 15.92 -3.40 -19.84
C ALA A 20 14.53 -2.89 -20.31
N ALA A 21 13.52 -2.79 -19.44
CA ALA A 21 12.20 -2.29 -19.80
C ALA A 21 12.12 -0.76 -19.98
N GLY A 22 13.17 0.04 -19.71
CA GLY A 22 13.02 1.50 -19.66
C GLY A 22 14.19 2.40 -20.04
N ILE A 23 15.36 1.89 -20.41
CA ILE A 23 16.53 2.73 -20.72
C ILE A 23 16.64 2.93 -22.24
N THR A 24 16.49 4.19 -22.67
CA THR A 24 16.81 4.62 -24.04
C THR A 24 18.26 4.28 -24.35
N PHE A 25 18.55 3.56 -25.45
CA PHE A 25 19.91 3.30 -25.92
C PHE A 25 20.68 4.64 -26.02
N LEU A 26 21.57 4.92 -25.07
CA LEU A 26 22.49 6.04 -25.18
C LEU A 26 23.61 5.66 -26.17
N PRO A 27 24.03 6.59 -27.05
CA PRO A 27 25.09 6.32 -28.02
C PRO A 27 26.40 5.96 -27.31
N PRO A 28 27.27 5.13 -27.92
CA PRO A 28 28.48 4.58 -27.30
C PRO A 28 29.55 5.62 -26.90
N THR A 29 29.29 6.90 -27.10
CA THR A 29 30.19 8.03 -26.79
C THR A 29 29.76 8.87 -25.59
N SER A 30 28.64 8.57 -24.93
CA SER A 30 28.27 9.28 -23.70
C SER A 30 29.23 8.92 -22.57
N TRP A 31 29.88 9.93 -21.99
CA TRP A 31 30.77 9.80 -20.84
C TRP A 31 29.99 9.19 -19.67
N PHE A 32 30.15 7.88 -19.45
CA PHE A 32 29.48 7.17 -18.37
C PHE A 32 29.95 7.73 -17.03
N SER A 33 29.03 8.38 -16.32
CA SER A 33 29.23 8.85 -14.95
C SER A 33 29.19 7.66 -14.00
N ASP A 34 30.21 7.49 -13.14
CA ASP A 34 30.25 6.49 -12.04
C ASP A 34 29.22 6.76 -10.92
N LYS A 35 28.11 7.44 -11.24
CA LYS A 35 27.09 7.88 -10.28
C LYS A 35 25.85 7.01 -10.45
N VAL A 36 25.36 6.49 -9.33
CA VAL A 36 24.01 5.92 -9.19
C VAL A 36 23.02 6.88 -9.88
N PRO A 37 22.09 6.39 -10.72
CA PRO A 37 21.11 7.25 -11.36
C PRO A 37 20.26 7.95 -10.30
N ALA A 38 19.79 9.17 -10.59
CA ALA A 38 18.85 9.83 -9.70
C ALA A 38 17.59 8.97 -9.55
N PRO A 39 16.99 8.86 -8.35
CA PRO A 39 15.82 8.04 -8.15
C PRO A 39 14.65 8.53 -9.00
N MET A 40 13.97 7.61 -9.66
CA MET A 40 12.72 7.91 -10.34
C MET A 40 11.66 8.35 -9.33
N MET A 41 11.08 9.53 -9.59
CA MET A 41 10.02 10.13 -8.78
C MET A 41 8.68 10.00 -9.49
N ARG A 42 7.61 9.71 -8.74
CA ARG A 42 6.22 9.71 -9.23
C ARG A 42 5.34 10.61 -8.37
N ASP A 43 4.26 11.11 -8.97
CA ASP A 43 3.19 11.75 -8.21
C ASP A 43 2.52 10.72 -7.30
N PHE A 44 2.11 11.14 -6.11
CA PHE A 44 1.59 10.23 -5.10
C PHE A 44 0.12 10.52 -4.81
N GLY A 45 -0.75 9.95 -5.64
CA GLY A 45 -2.18 10.25 -5.61
C GLY A 45 -2.44 11.76 -5.70
N ARG A 46 -3.36 12.24 -4.86
CA ARG A 46 -3.70 13.67 -4.71
C ARG A 46 -2.77 14.44 -3.76
N MET A 47 -1.83 13.76 -3.11
CA MET A 47 -0.87 14.42 -2.24
C MET A 47 0.13 15.23 -3.07
N LYS A 48 0.57 16.37 -2.54
CA LYS A 48 1.47 17.29 -3.27
C LYS A 48 2.90 16.75 -3.40
N ASN A 49 3.27 15.77 -2.57
CA ASN A 49 4.62 15.24 -2.53
C ASN A 49 4.82 14.18 -3.62
N LYS A 50 5.99 14.20 -4.25
CA LYS A 50 6.46 13.10 -5.09
C LYS A 50 7.18 12.06 -4.24
N VAL A 51 7.05 10.81 -4.63
CA VAL A 51 7.71 9.68 -3.96
C VAL A 51 8.66 8.96 -4.92
N THR A 52 9.74 8.41 -4.38
CA THR A 52 10.59 7.48 -5.12
C THR A 52 9.81 6.22 -5.46
N THR A 53 10.07 5.62 -6.62
CA THR A 53 9.44 4.34 -7.02
C THR A 53 9.74 3.19 -6.06
N LEU A 54 10.90 3.23 -5.39
CA LEU A 54 11.23 2.34 -4.28
C LEU A 54 11.11 3.07 -2.94
N GLY A 55 10.43 2.46 -1.99
CA GLY A 55 10.48 2.78 -0.57
C GLY A 55 11.07 1.65 0.27
N LEU A 56 11.53 1.99 1.48
CA LEU A 56 12.09 1.03 2.44
C LEU A 56 10.98 0.49 3.34
N GLY A 57 10.75 -0.83 3.30
CA GLY A 57 9.80 -1.52 4.16
C GLY A 57 10.35 -1.77 5.57
N GLY A 58 9.55 -1.48 6.60
CA GLY A 58 9.96 -1.62 8.01
C GLY A 58 9.92 -3.03 8.60
N GLN A 59 9.57 -4.05 7.81
CA GLN A 59 9.69 -5.47 8.19
C GLN A 59 11.06 -6.04 7.76
N ALA A 60 11.15 -7.38 7.59
CA ALA A 60 12.41 -8.09 7.35
C ALA A 60 13.43 -7.81 8.47
N SER A 61 14.68 -7.47 8.17
CA SER A 61 15.71 -7.24 9.18
C SER A 61 15.49 -5.98 10.01
N LEU A 62 14.54 -5.11 9.68
CA LEU A 62 14.16 -3.98 10.54
C LEU A 62 13.18 -4.38 11.65
N GLN A 63 12.48 -5.52 11.50
CA GLN A 63 11.60 -6.07 12.54
C GLN A 63 12.24 -7.28 13.22
N TRP A 64 12.82 -8.18 12.42
CA TRP A 64 13.41 -9.43 12.85
C TRP A 64 14.91 -9.40 12.54
N THR A 65 15.65 -8.64 13.31
CA THR A 65 17.07 -8.33 13.08
C THR A 65 17.96 -9.56 13.35
N PRO A 66 18.66 -10.12 12.35
CA PRO A 66 19.71 -11.11 12.62
C PRO A 66 20.90 -10.49 13.36
N ASP A 67 21.58 -11.27 14.20
CA ASP A 67 22.69 -10.79 15.04
C ASP A 67 23.84 -10.16 14.24
N ASP A 68 24.02 -10.58 12.99
CA ASP A 68 25.06 -10.12 12.08
C ASP A 68 24.60 -9.00 11.12
N VAL A 69 23.43 -8.40 11.37
CA VAL A 69 22.87 -7.33 10.55
C VAL A 69 22.70 -6.05 11.37
N ASP A 70 23.22 -4.94 10.84
CA ASP A 70 22.91 -3.60 11.36
C ASP A 70 21.72 -2.99 10.60
N PRO A 71 20.52 -2.90 11.20
CA PRO A 71 19.34 -2.32 10.56
C PRO A 71 19.47 -0.81 10.33
N VAL A 72 20.27 -0.10 11.14
CA VAL A 72 20.50 1.35 10.96
C VAL A 72 21.33 1.60 9.71
N SER A 73 22.27 0.71 9.39
CA SER A 73 23.04 0.77 8.13
C SER A 73 22.16 0.55 6.89
N ILE A 74 21.13 -0.30 6.97
CA ILE A 74 20.14 -0.45 5.89
C ILE A 74 19.40 0.87 5.66
N ILE A 75 18.89 1.50 6.72
CA ILE A 75 18.12 2.74 6.63
C ILE A 75 18.99 3.88 6.10
N THR A 76 20.20 4.05 6.64
CA THR A 76 21.12 5.11 6.21
C THR A 76 21.60 4.92 4.77
N LYS A 77 21.78 3.68 4.29
CA LYS A 77 22.04 3.38 2.87
C LYS A 77 20.87 3.77 1.98
N ALA A 78 19.62 3.59 2.43
CA ALA A 78 18.44 4.02 1.67
C ALA A 78 18.40 5.54 1.50
N PHE A 79 18.68 6.30 2.56
CA PHE A 79 18.89 7.76 2.46
C PHE A 79 20.02 8.13 1.50
N ASP A 80 21.14 7.41 1.53
CA ASP A 80 22.30 7.68 0.67
C ASP A 80 22.00 7.39 -0.82
N LEU A 81 21.04 6.51 -1.12
CA LEU A 81 20.51 6.27 -2.47
C LEU A 81 19.44 7.29 -2.90
N GLY A 82 19.03 8.19 -2.00
CA GLY A 82 17.99 9.19 -2.28
C GLY A 82 16.56 8.65 -2.20
N ILE A 83 16.34 7.45 -1.63
CA ILE A 83 15.00 6.93 -1.34
C ILE A 83 14.31 7.88 -0.37
N ASN A 84 13.06 8.25 -0.67
CA ASN A 84 12.32 9.20 0.15
C ASN A 84 11.04 8.64 0.77
N TYR A 85 10.69 7.38 0.53
CA TYR A 85 9.54 6.73 1.17
C TYR A 85 10.00 5.68 2.18
N PHE A 86 9.60 5.83 3.44
CA PHE A 86 9.97 4.96 4.54
C PHE A 86 8.73 4.46 5.26
N ASP A 87 8.69 3.16 5.54
CA ASP A 87 7.54 2.49 6.11
C ASP A 87 7.89 1.81 7.43
N THR A 88 7.01 1.92 8.43
CA THR A 88 7.11 1.23 9.73
C THR A 88 5.72 1.01 10.34
N SER A 89 5.61 0.48 11.57
CA SER A 89 4.35 0.30 12.28
C SER A 89 4.54 0.01 13.77
N ASN A 90 3.51 0.31 14.58
CA ASN A 90 3.43 -0.12 15.98
C ASN A 90 3.33 -1.65 16.21
N VAL A 91 3.21 -2.44 15.14
CA VAL A 91 3.27 -3.92 15.21
C VAL A 91 4.54 -4.51 14.56
N TYR A 92 5.54 -3.66 14.29
CA TYR A 92 6.83 -4.05 13.70
C TYR A 92 7.97 -4.02 14.73
N ASP A 93 7.67 -4.29 16.00
CA ASP A 93 8.67 -4.44 17.05
C ASP A 93 9.65 -3.23 17.12
N LEU A 94 10.97 -3.47 17.12
CA LEU A 94 12.03 -2.46 17.19
C LEU A 94 12.16 -1.56 15.95
N SER A 95 11.40 -1.79 14.87
CA SER A 95 11.53 -1.06 13.60
C SER A 95 11.53 0.47 13.76
N GLN A 96 10.61 1.02 14.57
CA GLN A 96 10.55 2.47 14.80
C GLN A 96 11.79 2.99 15.55
N LEU A 97 12.33 2.21 16.48
CA LEU A 97 13.55 2.57 17.23
C LEU A 97 14.80 2.53 16.33
N HIS A 98 14.87 1.60 15.37
CA HIS A 98 15.94 1.61 14.36
C HIS A 98 15.85 2.84 13.45
N TYR A 99 14.64 3.27 13.10
CA TYR A 99 14.46 4.55 12.41
C TYR A 99 14.91 5.74 13.25
N HIS A 100 14.64 5.77 14.56
CA HIS A 100 15.14 6.83 15.44
C HIS A 100 16.67 6.92 15.44
N GLU A 101 17.38 5.79 15.55
CA GLU A 101 18.83 5.78 15.46
C GLU A 101 19.34 6.32 14.11
N ALA A 102 18.66 5.99 13.01
CA ALA A 102 18.97 6.55 11.70
C ALA A 102 18.63 8.05 11.61
N PHE A 103 17.54 8.49 12.23
CA PHE A 103 17.09 9.88 12.24
C PHE A 103 18.07 10.76 13.00
N LYS A 104 18.64 10.30 14.13
CA LYS A 104 19.76 10.99 14.79
C LYS A 104 20.95 11.16 13.84
N LYS A 105 21.37 10.09 13.17
CA LYS A 105 22.50 10.12 12.20
C LYS A 105 22.24 11.03 10.99
N LYS A 106 20.97 11.28 10.65
CA LYS A 106 20.54 12.13 9.53
C LYS A 106 20.03 13.50 9.97
N ASN A 107 20.15 13.82 11.26
CA ASN A 107 19.64 15.04 11.89
C ASN A 107 18.16 15.32 11.60
N LEU A 108 17.30 14.31 11.74
CA LEU A 108 15.87 14.42 11.42
C LEU A 108 14.95 14.64 12.63
N ILE A 109 15.53 14.81 13.83
CA ILE A 109 14.80 15.09 15.06
C ILE A 109 14.60 16.61 15.18
N PRO A 110 13.34 17.11 15.20
CA PRO A 110 13.05 18.52 15.39
C PRO A 110 13.61 19.05 16.72
N GLY A 111 14.10 20.30 16.71
CA GLY A 111 14.64 20.97 17.89
C GLY A 111 16.11 20.70 18.18
N GLU A 112 16.71 19.66 17.58
CA GLU A 112 18.15 19.41 17.70
C GLU A 112 18.99 20.46 16.94
N PRO A 113 20.20 20.83 17.42
CA PRO A 113 21.00 21.92 16.85
C PRO A 113 21.29 21.80 15.34
N ASN A 114 21.39 20.58 14.82
CA ASN A 114 21.70 20.31 13.42
C ASN A 114 20.50 19.85 12.59
N TYR A 115 19.27 20.04 13.08
CA TYR A 115 18.06 19.55 12.45
C TYR A 115 17.95 19.93 10.95
N ASP A 116 17.99 18.93 10.08
CA ASP A 116 17.84 19.06 8.63
C ASP A 116 16.36 19.07 8.25
N LYS A 117 15.75 20.25 8.43
CA LYS A 117 14.35 20.49 8.07
C LYS A 117 14.06 20.16 6.60
N LYS A 118 14.98 20.48 5.68
CA LYS A 118 14.78 20.24 4.25
C LYS A 118 14.71 18.74 3.95
N LEU A 119 15.62 17.95 4.52
CA LEU A 119 15.58 16.51 4.37
C LEU A 119 14.34 15.90 5.04
N ARG A 120 13.96 16.37 6.23
CA ARG A 120 12.74 15.90 6.90
C ARG A 120 11.50 16.17 6.07
N GLU A 121 11.37 17.35 5.45
CA GLU A 121 10.24 17.69 4.57
C GLU A 121 10.27 16.94 3.23
N PHE A 122 11.44 16.52 2.77
CA PHE A 122 11.60 15.77 1.52
C PHE A 122 11.17 14.30 1.63
N ILE A 123 11.32 13.69 2.81
CA ILE A 123 10.94 12.29 3.03
C ILE A 123 9.48 12.16 3.47
N THR A 124 8.89 11.03 3.09
CA THR A 124 7.61 10.53 3.57
C THR A 124 7.87 9.39 4.53
N ILE A 125 7.53 9.57 5.81
CA ILE A 125 7.53 8.49 6.81
C ILE A 125 6.08 8.06 7.08
N THR A 126 5.85 6.76 6.91
CA THR A 126 4.55 6.13 7.11
C THR A 126 4.60 5.19 8.31
N SER A 127 3.74 5.42 9.30
CA SER A 127 3.47 4.45 10.37
C SER A 127 2.05 3.91 10.25
N LYS A 128 1.70 2.95 11.10
CA LYS A 128 0.40 2.29 11.08
C LYS A 128 -0.04 1.88 12.47
N THR A 129 -1.35 1.92 12.69
CA THR A 129 -2.02 1.42 13.91
C THR A 129 -2.93 0.24 13.56
N LEU A 130 -2.87 -0.84 14.36
CA LEU A 130 -3.85 -1.93 14.26
C LEU A 130 -5.03 -1.72 15.23
N MET A 131 -5.08 -0.59 15.94
CA MET A 131 -6.19 -0.25 16.82
C MET A 131 -7.37 0.23 15.99
N ARG A 132 -8.56 -0.35 16.22
CA ARG A 132 -9.83 0.03 15.58
C ARG A 132 -10.60 1.05 16.39
N TRP A 133 -10.26 1.19 17.67
CA TRP A 133 -10.98 2.00 18.64
C TRP A 133 -10.17 3.23 19.05
N GLY A 134 -10.89 4.32 19.29
CA GLY A 134 -10.34 5.60 19.74
C GLY A 134 -10.48 5.86 21.24
N LYS A 135 -11.30 5.08 21.95
CA LYS A 135 -11.55 5.21 23.39
C LYS A 135 -11.32 3.87 24.08
N PRO A 136 -10.67 3.80 25.25
CA PRO A 136 -10.49 2.55 26.01
C PRO A 136 -11.82 1.91 26.45
N GLY A 137 -11.75 0.67 26.95
CA GLY A 137 -12.94 -0.06 27.42
C GLY A 137 -13.88 -0.54 26.31
N TRP A 138 -13.34 -0.70 25.09
CA TRP A 138 -14.09 -1.19 23.94
C TRP A 138 -14.44 -2.69 24.08
N PRO A 139 -15.56 -3.15 23.52
CA PRO A 139 -15.94 -4.56 23.56
C PRO A 139 -15.10 -5.40 22.57
N GLU A 140 -14.80 -6.64 22.94
CA GLU A 140 -14.30 -7.63 22.01
C GLU A 140 -15.41 -8.05 21.04
N LEU A 141 -15.16 -7.89 19.75
CA LEU A 141 -16.12 -8.23 18.69
C LEU A 141 -15.50 -9.25 17.75
N LYS A 142 -16.33 -10.18 17.28
CA LYS A 142 -15.94 -11.13 16.25
C LYS A 142 -15.43 -10.39 15.02
N ASN A 143 -14.35 -10.89 14.41
CA ASN A 143 -13.71 -10.32 13.21
C ASN A 143 -13.11 -8.91 13.36
N VAL A 144 -13.12 -8.31 14.56
CA VAL A 144 -12.50 -7.01 14.82
C VAL A 144 -11.20 -7.19 15.60
N ARG A 145 -10.07 -6.89 14.96
CA ARG A 145 -8.75 -7.09 15.58
C ARG A 145 -8.19 -5.79 16.13
N ASN A 146 -7.53 -5.87 17.27
CA ASN A 146 -6.79 -4.78 17.90
C ASN A 146 -5.44 -5.33 18.36
N LYS A 147 -4.34 -4.65 18.04
CA LYS A 147 -2.99 -5.07 18.46
C LYS A 147 -2.02 -3.90 18.45
N SER A 148 -1.13 -3.90 19.43
CA SER A 148 0.09 -3.09 19.43
C SER A 148 1.22 -3.90 20.06
N ASN A 149 2.47 -3.54 19.76
CA ASN A 149 3.63 -4.02 20.52
C ASN A 149 3.93 -3.15 21.76
N GLY A 150 3.14 -2.10 22.05
CA GLY A 150 3.27 -1.33 23.28
C GLY A 150 2.49 -1.96 24.45
N GLU A 151 3.11 -2.02 25.64
CA GLU A 151 2.52 -2.65 26.84
C GLU A 151 1.24 -1.96 27.33
N ASN A 152 1.16 -0.62 27.20
CA ASN A 152 0.06 0.19 27.73
C ASN A 152 -0.79 0.85 26.63
N VAL A 153 -0.84 0.26 25.44
CA VAL A 153 -1.61 0.80 24.31
C VAL A 153 -3.02 0.22 24.32
N GLN A 154 -4.04 1.09 24.40
CA GLN A 154 -5.45 0.68 24.37
C GLN A 154 -6.22 1.26 23.18
N THR A 155 -5.68 2.28 22.50
CA THR A 155 -6.37 3.03 21.44
C THR A 155 -5.43 3.45 20.32
N ALA A 156 -6.01 3.91 19.21
CA ALA A 156 -5.25 4.55 18.13
C ALA A 156 -4.49 5.81 18.59
N ALA A 157 -5.01 6.57 19.56
CA ALA A 157 -4.34 7.74 20.10
C ALA A 157 -3.03 7.37 20.81
N ASP A 158 -3.02 6.26 21.55
CA ASP A 158 -1.82 5.75 22.23
C ASP A 158 -0.77 5.31 21.22
N ASP A 159 -1.17 4.62 20.15
CA ASP A 159 -0.28 4.20 19.05
C ASP A 159 0.35 5.41 18.33
N ILE A 160 -0.41 6.49 18.09
CA ILE A 160 0.12 7.73 17.47
C ILE A 160 1.20 8.33 18.35
N ARG A 161 0.92 8.50 19.66
CA ARG A 161 1.90 9.06 20.61
C ARG A 161 3.12 8.17 20.72
N ARG A 162 2.94 6.86 20.86
CA ARG A 162 4.04 5.87 20.87
C ARG A 162 4.89 5.96 19.61
N THR A 163 4.27 6.20 18.45
CA THR A 163 5.01 6.43 17.20
C THR A 163 5.90 7.67 17.30
N MET A 164 5.39 8.77 17.85
CA MET A 164 6.18 9.99 18.02
C MET A 164 7.34 9.78 18.99
N THR A 165 7.08 9.15 20.15
CA THR A 165 8.12 8.88 21.15
C THR A 165 9.21 7.98 20.58
N GLN A 166 8.83 6.96 19.81
CA GLN A 166 9.80 6.01 19.26
C GLN A 166 10.58 6.52 18.06
N LEU A 167 10.00 7.35 17.18
CA LEU A 167 10.70 7.87 16.01
C LEU A 167 11.55 9.10 16.33
N PHE A 168 11.04 9.99 17.17
CA PHE A 168 11.62 11.33 17.38
C PHE A 168 12.04 11.60 18.82
N GLY A 169 11.57 10.82 19.78
CA GLY A 169 11.69 11.12 21.20
C GLY A 169 12.49 10.09 21.99
N ASP A 170 12.06 9.86 23.22
CA ASP A 170 12.75 9.01 24.21
C ASP A 170 12.20 7.56 24.28
N GLY A 171 11.20 7.24 23.45
CA GLY A 171 10.47 5.97 23.49
C GLY A 171 9.50 5.80 24.67
N ASN A 172 9.48 6.72 25.65
CA ASN A 172 8.83 6.58 26.96
C ASN A 172 7.81 7.66 27.30
N GLY A 173 7.51 8.58 26.37
CA GLY A 173 6.41 9.54 26.53
C GLY A 173 6.74 10.95 26.06
N TYR A 174 8.03 11.24 25.87
CA TYR A 174 8.49 12.51 25.33
C TYR A 174 8.73 12.42 23.82
N TYR A 175 8.40 13.49 23.11
CA TYR A 175 8.84 13.79 21.75
C TYR A 175 8.91 15.30 21.57
N PRO A 176 9.84 15.83 20.76
CA PRO A 176 9.99 17.27 20.59
C PRO A 176 8.82 17.88 19.80
N GLU A 177 8.55 19.16 20.07
CA GLU A 177 7.61 19.96 19.27
C GLU A 177 8.05 19.98 17.80
N GLY A 178 7.08 19.89 16.88
CA GLY A 178 7.34 19.77 15.44
C GLY A 178 7.54 18.34 14.96
N SER A 179 7.46 17.33 15.84
CA SER A 179 7.40 15.92 15.46
C SER A 179 6.09 15.61 14.72
N TYR A 180 6.19 14.87 13.61
CA TYR A 180 5.04 14.38 12.86
C TYR A 180 5.43 13.16 12.04
N VAL A 181 4.44 12.33 11.68
CA VAL A 181 4.55 11.38 10.56
C VAL A 181 3.76 11.90 9.37
N ASP A 182 4.24 11.59 8.15
CA ASP A 182 3.55 12.05 6.95
C ASP A 182 2.25 11.27 6.74
N ILE A 183 2.25 9.97 7.05
CA ILE A 183 1.07 9.12 6.85
C ILE A 183 0.88 8.18 8.04
N VAL A 184 -0.36 8.08 8.52
CA VAL A 184 -0.79 6.97 9.37
C VAL A 184 -1.78 6.10 8.62
N LEU A 185 -1.46 4.81 8.50
CA LEU A 185 -2.36 3.82 7.92
C LEU A 185 -3.12 3.06 9.00
N VAL A 186 -4.40 2.80 8.76
CA VAL A 186 -5.11 1.71 9.44
C VAL A 186 -4.51 0.37 8.97
N HIS A 187 -4.00 -0.43 9.92
CA HIS A 187 -3.22 -1.65 9.68
C HIS A 187 -3.99 -2.91 10.03
N ALA A 188 -3.94 -3.99 9.26
CA ALA A 188 -4.37 -4.00 7.87
C ALA A 188 -5.84 -4.42 7.88
N LEU A 189 -6.67 -3.96 6.95
CA LEU A 189 -8.07 -4.36 6.88
C LEU A 189 -8.22 -5.80 6.39
N GLU A 190 -9.05 -6.57 7.10
CA GLU A 190 -9.36 -7.97 6.77
C GLU A 190 -10.85 -8.28 6.73
N ALA A 191 -11.71 -7.44 7.32
CA ALA A 191 -13.14 -7.70 7.43
C ALA A 191 -13.99 -6.41 7.36
N ILE A 192 -15.26 -6.53 6.95
CA ILE A 192 -16.20 -5.41 6.86
C ILE A 192 -16.54 -4.87 8.25
N GLU A 193 -16.60 -5.75 9.25
CA GLU A 193 -16.88 -5.39 10.63
C GLU A 193 -15.82 -4.45 11.21
N GLU A 194 -14.57 -4.52 10.73
CA GLU A 194 -13.54 -3.55 11.09
C GLU A 194 -13.90 -2.15 10.56
N ASN A 195 -14.46 -2.05 9.35
CA ASN A 195 -14.88 -0.78 8.76
C ASN A 195 -16.03 -0.16 9.57
N ASP A 196 -17.01 -0.97 9.99
CA ASP A 196 -18.13 -0.51 10.81
C ASP A 196 -17.63 0.14 12.10
N ILE A 197 -16.58 -0.41 12.72
CA ILE A 197 -15.98 0.17 13.92
C ILE A 197 -15.19 1.43 13.58
N LEU A 198 -14.34 1.38 12.56
CA LEU A 198 -13.47 2.49 12.17
C LEU A 198 -14.24 3.78 11.88
N TYR A 199 -15.42 3.67 11.27
CA TYR A 199 -16.27 4.81 10.93
C TYR A 199 -17.17 5.32 12.07
N LYS A 200 -17.23 4.66 13.24
CA LYS A 200 -17.96 5.20 14.40
C LYS A 200 -17.35 6.53 14.83
N GLY A 201 -18.18 7.56 15.01
CA GLY A 201 -17.72 8.93 15.28
C GLY A 201 -17.45 9.77 14.02
N ILE A 202 -17.35 9.14 12.84
CA ILE A 202 -17.35 9.82 11.54
C ILE A 202 -18.77 9.81 10.95
N GLU A 203 -19.40 8.63 10.91
CA GLU A 203 -20.75 8.45 10.38
C GLU A 203 -21.83 8.65 11.45
N THR A 204 -21.45 8.56 12.72
CA THR A 204 -22.35 8.70 13.87
C THR A 204 -21.84 9.79 14.82
N PRO A 205 -22.73 10.51 15.54
CA PRO A 205 -22.29 11.43 16.59
C PRO A 205 -21.46 10.71 17.67
N ILE A 206 -20.45 11.40 18.20
CA ILE A 206 -19.69 10.91 19.37
C ILE A 206 -20.53 11.18 20.63
N LYS A 207 -20.74 10.14 21.45
CA LYS A 207 -21.39 10.27 22.75
C LYS A 207 -20.40 10.00 23.89
N PRO A 208 -20.49 10.73 25.01
CA PRO A 208 -19.56 10.57 26.13
C PRO A 208 -19.44 9.15 26.67
N ASP A 209 -20.53 8.38 26.68
CA ASP A 209 -20.58 7.03 27.28
C ASP A 209 -20.30 5.90 26.28
N GLU A 210 -20.10 6.21 24.99
CA GLU A 210 -19.89 5.20 23.94
C GLU A 210 -18.43 5.20 23.45
N ASN A 211 -17.98 4.07 22.89
CA ASN A 211 -16.72 3.99 22.15
C ASN A 211 -16.90 4.48 20.71
N PHE A 212 -15.83 5.03 20.14
CA PHE A 212 -15.76 5.48 18.75
C PHE A 212 -14.55 4.87 18.03
N GLY A 213 -14.57 4.95 16.71
CA GLY A 213 -13.58 4.36 15.82
C GLY A 213 -12.26 5.12 15.77
N ALA A 214 -11.24 4.47 15.24
CA ALA A 214 -9.92 5.07 15.10
C ALA A 214 -9.88 6.21 14.06
N LEU A 215 -10.73 6.21 13.02
CA LEU A 215 -10.65 7.23 11.97
C LEU A 215 -10.88 8.65 12.50
N VAL A 216 -11.83 8.84 13.41
CA VAL A 216 -12.09 10.16 13.99
C VAL A 216 -10.94 10.63 14.88
N VAL A 217 -10.21 9.70 15.51
CA VAL A 217 -8.96 10.01 16.22
C VAL A 217 -7.86 10.40 15.26
N LEU A 218 -7.65 9.63 14.18
CA LEU A 218 -6.64 9.98 13.17
C LEU A 218 -6.93 11.37 12.58
N LYS A 219 -8.21 11.68 12.33
CA LYS A 219 -8.66 13.01 11.88
C LYS A 219 -8.31 14.10 12.89
N ASP A 220 -8.54 13.89 14.19
CA ASP A 220 -8.17 14.86 15.23
C ASP A 220 -6.67 15.18 15.22
N PHE A 221 -5.81 14.16 15.14
CA PHE A 221 -4.34 14.34 15.07
C PHE A 221 -3.83 14.87 13.73
N ARG A 222 -4.62 14.75 12.66
CA ARG A 222 -4.32 15.37 11.36
C ARG A 222 -4.68 16.86 11.37
N ASP A 223 -5.88 17.17 11.85
CA ASP A 223 -6.45 18.51 11.76
C ASP A 223 -5.99 19.41 12.92
N GLY A 224 -5.44 18.83 13.99
CA GLY A 224 -5.11 19.53 15.24
C GLY A 224 -6.37 19.90 16.01
N THR A 225 -7.33 18.99 16.04
CA THR A 225 -8.61 19.16 16.76
C THR A 225 -8.72 18.15 17.89
N ASN A 226 -9.75 18.30 18.73
CA ASN A 226 -10.00 17.43 19.87
C ASN A 226 -11.49 17.05 20.01
N PHE A 227 -12.15 16.71 18.90
CA PHE A 227 -13.56 16.32 18.93
C PHE A 227 -13.79 15.03 19.72
N THR A 228 -12.79 14.15 19.73
CA THR A 228 -12.81 12.88 20.47
C THR A 228 -12.46 13.01 21.95
N GLY A 229 -11.89 14.14 22.37
CA GLY A 229 -11.28 14.29 23.70
C GLY A 229 -9.90 13.61 23.84
N THR A 230 -9.43 12.91 22.80
CA THR A 230 -8.19 12.12 22.86
C THR A 230 -6.93 12.91 22.48
N ASN A 231 -7.07 14.13 21.97
CA ASN A 231 -6.00 15.04 21.56
C ASN A 231 -6.10 16.40 22.30
N PRO A 232 -6.01 16.44 23.65
CA PRO A 232 -6.29 17.64 24.45
C PRO A 232 -5.34 18.82 24.18
N LYS A 233 -4.18 18.56 23.56
CA LYS A 233 -3.20 19.57 23.18
C LYS A 233 -3.37 20.07 21.74
N ASN A 234 -4.38 19.60 21.01
CA ASN A 234 -4.64 19.96 19.61
C ASN A 234 -3.41 19.71 18.71
N GLU A 235 -2.70 18.62 18.96
CA GLU A 235 -1.45 18.29 18.27
C GLU A 235 -1.70 17.92 16.81
N LYS A 236 -0.80 18.34 15.92
CA LYS A 236 -0.81 17.99 14.48
C LYS A 236 0.30 16.99 14.18
N LEU A 237 0.10 15.75 14.62
CA LEU A 237 1.10 14.69 14.54
C LEU A 237 1.04 13.89 13.23
N ILE A 238 0.00 14.09 12.43
CA ILE A 238 -0.27 13.36 11.18
C ILE A 238 -0.50 14.36 10.05
N LYS A 239 0.02 14.12 8.85
CA LYS A 239 -0.37 14.92 7.66
C LYS A 239 -1.46 14.26 6.84
N HIS A 240 -1.38 12.95 6.65
CA HIS A 240 -2.28 12.18 5.79
C HIS A 240 -2.75 10.89 6.47
N ILE A 241 -3.96 10.46 6.11
CA ILE A 241 -4.56 9.24 6.65
C ILE A 241 -4.73 8.26 5.50
N GLY A 242 -4.47 6.99 5.75
CA GLY A 242 -4.70 5.96 4.76
C GLY A 242 -5.03 4.62 5.41
N PHE A 243 -4.94 3.57 4.61
CA PHE A 243 -5.08 2.21 5.12
C PHE A 243 -4.20 1.23 4.36
N SER A 244 -4.06 0.05 4.93
CA SER A 244 -3.37 -1.07 4.31
C SER A 244 -4.27 -2.29 4.28
N GLY A 245 -4.06 -3.17 3.31
CA GLY A 245 -4.79 -4.44 3.22
C GLY A 245 -4.01 -5.48 2.43
N HIS A 246 -4.05 -6.72 2.92
CA HIS A 246 -3.38 -7.87 2.29
C HIS A 246 -4.37 -8.88 1.72
N LYS A 247 -5.60 -8.90 2.24
CA LYS A 247 -6.42 -10.11 2.25
C LYS A 247 -7.72 -9.99 1.47
N ASN A 248 -8.52 -9.00 1.82
CA ASN A 248 -9.95 -8.98 1.52
C ASN A 248 -10.30 -7.76 0.64
N PRO A 249 -10.35 -7.92 -0.69
CA PRO A 249 -10.73 -6.86 -1.61
C PRO A 249 -12.08 -6.21 -1.30
N GLU A 250 -13.07 -7.00 -0.88
CA GLU A 250 -14.40 -6.50 -0.53
C GLU A 250 -14.34 -5.52 0.64
N ALA A 251 -13.67 -5.89 1.73
CA ALA A 251 -13.49 -5.00 2.88
C ALA A 251 -12.74 -3.72 2.51
N MET A 252 -11.73 -3.82 1.65
CA MET A 252 -10.94 -2.67 1.20
C MET A 252 -11.75 -1.73 0.29
N ILE A 253 -12.56 -2.27 -0.62
CA ILE A 253 -13.45 -1.49 -1.49
C ILE A 253 -14.54 -0.82 -0.67
N ASP A 254 -15.18 -1.56 0.23
CA ASP A 254 -16.18 -1.02 1.15
C ASP A 254 -15.63 0.17 1.94
N PHE A 255 -14.43 0.03 2.51
CA PHE A 255 -13.79 1.10 3.27
C PHE A 255 -13.61 2.37 2.46
N MET A 256 -13.16 2.25 1.20
CA MET A 256 -13.01 3.39 0.28
C MET A 256 -14.36 3.98 -0.15
N GLN A 257 -15.36 3.14 -0.41
CA GLN A 257 -16.68 3.58 -0.87
C GLN A 257 -17.49 4.28 0.22
N ARG A 258 -17.19 4.02 1.49
CA ARG A 258 -17.77 4.74 2.64
C ARG A 258 -17.16 6.13 2.87
N ASP A 259 -15.93 6.37 2.40
CA ASP A 259 -15.26 7.66 2.57
C ASP A 259 -15.84 8.76 1.65
N LYS A 260 -17.01 9.26 2.00
CA LYS A 260 -17.61 10.48 1.42
C LYS A 260 -17.02 11.78 2.01
N TYR A 261 -16.15 11.64 3.00
CA TYR A 261 -15.57 12.74 3.77
C TYR A 261 -14.19 13.15 3.25
N GLY A 262 -13.60 12.37 2.34
CA GLY A 262 -12.29 12.61 1.78
C GLY A 262 -11.17 12.46 2.81
N LEU A 263 -11.31 11.54 3.76
CA LEU A 263 -10.30 11.28 4.79
C LEU A 263 -9.10 10.47 4.26
N LEU A 264 -9.32 9.59 3.28
CA LEU A 264 -8.30 8.65 2.83
C LEU A 264 -7.44 9.23 1.70
N ASP A 265 -6.13 9.26 1.93
CA ASP A 265 -5.11 9.78 1.02
C ASP A 265 -4.21 8.68 0.45
N ALA A 266 -4.02 7.56 1.15
CA ALA A 266 -3.09 6.52 0.74
C ALA A 266 -3.62 5.09 0.95
N LEU A 267 -3.23 4.19 0.05
CA LEU A 267 -3.46 2.75 0.11
C LEU A 267 -2.13 2.00 0.03
N LEU A 268 -1.84 1.16 1.03
CA LEU A 268 -0.80 0.13 0.94
C LEU A 268 -1.45 -1.23 0.65
N VAL A 269 -1.15 -1.82 -0.51
CA VAL A 269 -1.85 -3.02 -1.02
C VAL A 269 -0.88 -4.14 -1.40
N SER A 270 -1.25 -5.38 -1.13
CA SER A 270 -0.51 -6.55 -1.61
C SER A 270 -0.65 -6.70 -3.11
N ILE A 271 0.47 -6.77 -3.84
CA ILE A 271 0.47 -6.98 -5.29
C ILE A 271 1.80 -7.62 -5.70
N ASN A 272 1.72 -8.64 -6.55
CA ASN A 272 2.86 -9.34 -7.15
C ASN A 272 2.38 -10.14 -8.38
N SER A 273 3.27 -10.90 -9.01
CA SER A 273 2.95 -11.68 -10.22
C SER A 273 1.85 -12.73 -10.00
N ASN A 274 1.64 -13.20 -8.77
CA ASN A 274 0.62 -14.21 -8.47
C ASN A 274 -0.72 -13.61 -8.03
N ASP A 275 -0.89 -12.28 -7.97
CA ASP A 275 -2.15 -11.64 -7.57
C ASP A 275 -3.36 -12.11 -8.39
N HIS A 276 -3.16 -12.43 -9.67
CA HIS A 276 -4.21 -12.92 -10.58
C HIS A 276 -4.78 -14.30 -10.21
N LEU A 277 -4.09 -15.06 -9.34
CA LEU A 277 -4.51 -16.38 -8.86
C LEU A 277 -5.42 -16.31 -7.62
N TYR A 278 -5.75 -15.11 -7.16
CA TYR A 278 -6.53 -14.86 -5.95
C TYR A 278 -7.69 -13.92 -6.23
N PHE A 279 -8.46 -13.57 -5.19
CA PHE A 279 -9.35 -12.40 -5.28
C PHE A 279 -8.47 -11.15 -5.43
N ASN A 280 -8.23 -10.79 -6.68
CA ASN A 280 -7.08 -9.98 -7.06
C ASN A 280 -7.28 -8.50 -6.73
N MET A 281 -6.18 -7.85 -6.35
CA MET A 281 -6.17 -6.43 -6.05
C MET A 281 -6.10 -5.58 -7.33
N LYS A 282 -5.43 -6.09 -8.38
CA LYS A 282 -5.15 -5.34 -9.62
C LYS A 282 -6.40 -4.87 -10.36
N HIS A 283 -7.46 -5.68 -10.40
CA HIS A 283 -8.70 -5.33 -11.13
C HIS A 283 -9.83 -4.84 -10.22
N ASN A 284 -9.70 -5.02 -8.91
CA ASN A 284 -10.76 -4.69 -7.95
C ASN A 284 -10.40 -3.48 -7.07
N VAL A 285 -9.32 -3.57 -6.29
CA VAL A 285 -9.00 -2.57 -5.26
C VAL A 285 -8.26 -1.36 -5.82
N ILE A 286 -7.18 -1.61 -6.58
CA ILE A 286 -6.31 -0.54 -7.10
C ILE A 286 -7.09 0.47 -7.95
N PRO A 287 -7.98 0.06 -8.87
CA PRO A 287 -8.75 1.01 -9.68
C PRO A 287 -9.64 1.94 -8.84
N VAL A 288 -10.27 1.42 -7.78
CA VAL A 288 -11.11 2.25 -6.88
C VAL A 288 -10.26 3.26 -6.12
N ALA A 289 -9.09 2.84 -5.61
CA ALA A 289 -8.15 3.74 -4.93
C ALA A 289 -7.70 4.88 -5.85
N LYS A 290 -7.34 4.58 -7.10
CA LYS A 290 -6.92 5.59 -8.07
C LYS A 290 -8.05 6.52 -8.50
N ALA A 291 -9.26 5.99 -8.70
CA ALA A 291 -10.42 6.84 -9.00
C ALA A 291 -10.77 7.81 -7.86
N LYS A 292 -10.47 7.43 -6.59
CA LYS A 292 -10.58 8.34 -5.43
C LYS A 292 -9.38 9.27 -5.24
N GLY A 293 -8.32 9.12 -6.04
CA GLY A 293 -7.12 9.93 -5.95
C GLY A 293 -6.15 9.53 -4.84
N LEU A 294 -6.21 8.28 -4.34
CA LEU A 294 -5.26 7.80 -3.34
C LEU A 294 -3.87 7.57 -3.96
N GLY A 295 -2.84 7.80 -3.15
CA GLY A 295 -1.49 7.32 -3.41
C GLY A 295 -1.42 5.81 -3.16
N VAL A 296 -0.97 5.03 -4.14
CA VAL A 296 -0.95 3.55 -4.06
C VAL A 296 0.47 3.03 -3.89
N ILE A 297 0.69 2.31 -2.79
CA ILE A 297 1.95 1.65 -2.45
C ILE A 297 1.78 0.15 -2.63
N GLY A 298 2.59 -0.45 -3.50
CA GLY A 298 2.70 -1.90 -3.62
C GLY A 298 3.51 -2.52 -2.49
N MET A 299 3.06 -3.64 -1.94
CA MET A 299 3.84 -4.46 -1.00
C MET A 299 3.66 -5.95 -1.30
N LYS A 300 4.41 -6.78 -0.56
CA LYS A 300 4.45 -8.23 -0.76
C LYS A 300 4.88 -8.61 -2.18
N VAL A 301 5.76 -7.79 -2.77
CA VAL A 301 6.40 -7.98 -4.09
C VAL A 301 6.94 -9.40 -4.25
N PHE A 302 7.52 -9.96 -3.17
CA PHE A 302 8.09 -11.31 -3.13
C PHE A 302 7.27 -12.32 -2.30
N GLY A 303 5.98 -12.06 -2.06
CA GLY A 303 5.11 -12.96 -1.27
C GLY A 303 5.59 -13.17 0.17
N ALA A 304 6.06 -12.12 0.85
CA ALA A 304 6.73 -12.20 2.17
C ALA A 304 7.99 -13.11 2.19
N GLY A 305 8.67 -13.22 1.06
CA GLY A 305 9.83 -14.08 0.85
C GLY A 305 9.45 -15.49 0.40
N THR A 306 8.17 -15.85 0.36
CA THR A 306 7.70 -17.17 -0.10
C THR A 306 8.12 -17.48 -1.53
N MET A 307 8.27 -16.46 -2.39
CA MET A 307 8.77 -16.66 -3.75
C MET A 307 10.21 -17.20 -3.82
N TYR A 308 10.96 -17.15 -2.71
CA TYR A 308 12.35 -17.63 -2.62
C TYR A 308 12.56 -18.61 -1.46
N LYS A 309 11.49 -19.07 -0.81
CA LYS A 309 11.54 -19.98 0.35
C LYS A 309 10.72 -21.22 0.05
N GLU A 310 11.13 -22.35 0.60
CA GLU A 310 10.40 -23.61 0.46
C GLU A 310 9.09 -23.64 1.29
N VAL A 311 9.00 -22.86 2.38
CA VAL A 311 7.83 -22.83 3.27
C VAL A 311 7.12 -21.47 3.22
N PRO A 312 5.86 -21.42 2.74
CA PRO A 312 5.02 -20.23 2.79
C PRO A 312 4.74 -19.74 4.22
N GLY A 313 4.88 -18.44 4.46
CA GLY A 313 4.53 -17.85 5.74
C GLY A 313 5.14 -16.48 6.00
N PHE A 314 4.58 -15.77 6.98
CA PHE A 314 5.21 -14.57 7.50
C PHE A 314 6.46 -14.92 8.29
N SER A 315 7.53 -14.15 8.09
CA SER A 315 8.69 -14.26 8.97
C SER A 315 8.31 -13.79 10.38
N ARG A 316 8.72 -14.55 11.39
CA ARG A 316 8.45 -14.30 12.81
C ARG A 316 9.71 -14.29 13.67
N ARG A 317 10.87 -14.54 13.05
CA ARG A 317 12.17 -14.66 13.70
C ARG A 317 13.29 -14.27 12.73
N PRO A 318 14.46 -13.86 13.23
CA PRO A 318 15.58 -13.46 12.38
C PRO A 318 16.09 -14.54 11.42
N ASP A 319 16.10 -15.81 11.83
CA ASP A 319 16.56 -16.96 11.02
C ASP A 319 15.70 -17.21 9.76
N GLN A 320 14.50 -16.63 9.72
CA GLN A 320 13.58 -16.75 8.60
C GLN A 320 13.77 -15.65 7.56
N ILE A 321 14.66 -14.68 7.76
CA ILE A 321 14.81 -13.56 6.82
C ILE A 321 15.55 -13.99 5.55
N TYR A 322 14.98 -13.67 4.39
CA TYR A 322 15.63 -13.92 3.10
C TYR A 322 16.69 -12.85 2.83
N ARG A 323 17.95 -13.28 2.67
CA ARG A 323 19.13 -12.40 2.66
C ARG A 323 19.88 -12.34 1.33
N LYS A 324 19.29 -12.85 0.23
CA LYS A 324 19.91 -12.87 -1.11
C LYS A 324 19.16 -11.98 -2.11
N VAL A 325 19.79 -11.66 -3.24
CA VAL A 325 19.18 -10.94 -4.36
C VAL A 325 18.53 -11.95 -5.31
N GLY A 326 17.19 -12.04 -5.28
CA GLY A 326 16.44 -12.96 -6.14
C GLY A 326 16.97 -14.41 -6.12
N SER A 327 16.68 -15.16 -7.17
CA SER A 327 17.40 -16.39 -7.52
C SER A 327 17.73 -16.40 -9.02
N ALA A 328 18.47 -17.42 -9.49
CA ALA A 328 18.73 -17.57 -10.92
C ALA A 328 17.45 -17.89 -11.71
N GLU A 329 16.56 -18.67 -11.11
CA GLU A 329 15.28 -19.10 -11.67
C GLU A 329 14.23 -17.99 -11.61
N LEU A 330 14.31 -17.12 -10.61
CA LEU A 330 13.38 -16.02 -10.40
C LEU A 330 14.15 -14.74 -10.01
N PRO A 331 14.61 -13.95 -10.99
CA PRO A 331 15.32 -12.70 -10.71
C PRO A 331 14.41 -11.67 -10.04
N SER A 332 14.90 -11.00 -9.00
CA SER A 332 14.08 -10.05 -8.23
C SER A 332 13.66 -8.82 -9.02
N HIS A 333 14.46 -8.38 -10.00
CA HIS A 333 14.15 -7.20 -10.80
C HIS A 333 12.85 -7.36 -11.59
N GLU A 334 12.59 -8.54 -12.16
CA GLU A 334 11.38 -8.79 -12.94
C GLU A 334 10.11 -8.62 -12.10
N LEU A 335 10.14 -9.08 -10.85
CA LEU A 335 9.00 -8.96 -9.92
C LEU A 335 8.79 -7.52 -9.45
N ILE A 336 9.88 -6.78 -9.23
CA ILE A 336 9.83 -5.35 -8.89
C ILE A 336 9.21 -4.56 -10.05
N GLU A 337 9.71 -4.79 -11.27
CA GLU A 337 9.21 -4.14 -12.48
C GLU A 337 7.76 -4.52 -12.76
N TYR A 338 7.38 -5.78 -12.56
CA TYR A 338 6.00 -6.25 -12.73
C TYR A 338 5.05 -5.40 -11.87
N VAL A 339 5.39 -5.22 -10.58
CA VAL A 339 4.57 -4.43 -9.64
C VAL A 339 4.56 -2.95 -10.02
N LEU A 340 5.71 -2.35 -10.31
CA LEU A 340 5.80 -0.91 -10.61
C LEU A 340 5.18 -0.50 -11.94
N THR A 341 5.02 -1.45 -12.86
CA THR A 341 4.35 -1.23 -14.14
C THR A 341 2.86 -1.57 -14.07
N THR A 342 2.38 -2.23 -13.01
CA THR A 342 0.94 -2.49 -12.83
C THR A 342 0.20 -1.15 -12.75
N PRO A 343 -0.84 -0.94 -13.60
CA PRO A 343 -1.56 0.32 -13.64
C PRO A 343 -2.04 0.77 -12.27
N GLY A 344 -1.72 2.02 -11.93
CA GLY A 344 -2.11 2.64 -10.67
C GLY A 344 -1.11 2.50 -9.51
N VAL A 345 -0.05 1.70 -9.62
CA VAL A 345 0.98 1.66 -8.56
C VAL A 345 1.91 2.88 -8.65
N ASP A 346 1.97 3.70 -7.61
CA ASP A 346 2.78 4.93 -7.58
C ASP A 346 4.19 4.68 -7.00
N THR A 347 4.28 3.78 -6.03
CA THR A 347 5.54 3.35 -5.41
C THR A 347 5.38 1.93 -4.88
N LEU A 348 6.47 1.27 -4.48
CA LEU A 348 6.41 0.03 -3.73
C LEU A 348 7.36 0.06 -2.54
N ILE A 349 7.09 -0.78 -1.53
CA ILE A 349 8.00 -0.98 -0.40
C ILE A 349 8.55 -2.40 -0.38
N ILE A 350 9.84 -2.52 -0.07
CA ILE A 350 10.52 -3.81 0.07
C ILE A 350 11.27 -3.83 1.41
N GLY A 351 11.01 -4.86 2.21
CA GLY A 351 11.82 -5.15 3.39
C GLY A 351 13.17 -5.74 2.97
N ILE A 352 14.25 -5.22 3.53
CA ILE A 352 15.62 -5.64 3.20
C ILE A 352 16.11 -6.61 4.28
N GLY A 353 16.60 -7.77 3.83
CA GLY A 353 17.24 -8.76 4.69
C GLY A 353 18.73 -8.50 4.89
N GLN A 354 19.42 -8.07 3.83
CA GLN A 354 20.86 -7.89 3.81
C GLN A 354 21.27 -6.74 2.87
N ILE A 355 22.25 -5.97 3.32
CA ILE A 355 23.04 -5.09 2.45
C ILE A 355 24.47 -5.61 2.34
N ASP A 356 25.13 -5.26 1.24
CA ASP A 356 26.50 -5.66 0.92
C ASP A 356 27.22 -4.45 0.30
N GLU A 357 28.55 -4.46 0.37
CA GLU A 357 29.42 -3.51 -0.31
C GLU A 357 29.50 -3.83 -1.81
N ASP A 358 29.42 -5.10 -2.19
CA ASP A 358 29.24 -5.50 -3.58
C ASP A 358 27.81 -5.14 -4.04
N PRO A 359 27.64 -4.20 -4.98
CA PRO A 359 26.32 -3.81 -5.46
C PRO A 359 25.57 -4.96 -6.15
N LEU A 360 26.26 -6.02 -6.59
CA LEU A 360 25.63 -7.21 -7.15
C LEU A 360 25.02 -8.14 -6.10
N LYS A 361 25.48 -8.05 -4.85
CA LYS A 361 24.96 -8.83 -3.71
C LYS A 361 24.05 -8.03 -2.79
N CYS A 362 24.05 -6.71 -2.92
CA CYS A 362 23.26 -5.82 -2.09
C CYS A 362 21.79 -5.75 -2.55
N GLN A 363 20.86 -6.31 -1.76
CA GLN A 363 19.41 -6.27 -2.05
C GLN A 363 18.91 -4.84 -2.28
N LEU A 364 19.26 -3.91 -1.39
CA LEU A 364 18.79 -2.53 -1.50
C LEU A 364 19.26 -1.85 -2.79
N THR A 365 20.51 -2.09 -3.19
CA THR A 365 21.06 -1.54 -4.45
C THR A 365 20.37 -2.15 -5.66
N GLN A 366 20.23 -3.47 -5.70
CA GLN A 366 19.56 -4.17 -6.81
C GLN A 366 18.10 -3.75 -6.95
N ASN A 367 17.38 -3.64 -5.83
CA ASN A 367 15.99 -3.19 -5.80
C ASN A 367 15.86 -1.75 -6.30
N PHE A 368 16.80 -0.88 -5.94
CA PHE A 368 16.84 0.51 -6.39
C PHE A 368 16.93 0.59 -7.91
N TYR A 369 17.89 -0.13 -8.52
CA TYR A 369 18.07 -0.17 -9.97
C TYR A 369 16.85 -0.75 -10.69
N ALA A 370 16.30 -1.86 -10.21
CA ALA A 370 15.09 -2.47 -10.77
C ALA A 370 13.85 -1.56 -10.69
N SER A 371 13.85 -0.61 -9.75
CA SER A 371 12.73 0.31 -9.56
C SER A 371 12.76 1.51 -10.51
N GLN A 372 13.79 1.65 -11.35
CA GLN A 372 13.93 2.78 -12.27
C GLN A 372 13.13 2.56 -13.57
N VAL A 373 11.85 2.20 -13.42
CA VAL A 373 10.96 1.80 -14.52
C VAL A 373 9.78 2.75 -14.63
N LYS A 374 9.43 3.16 -15.86
CA LYS A 374 8.26 4.01 -16.11
C LYS A 374 6.95 3.24 -15.88
N PRO A 375 5.85 3.92 -15.51
CA PRO A 375 4.53 3.31 -15.59
C PRO A 375 4.29 2.69 -16.97
N ASP A 376 3.55 1.58 -17.02
CA ASP A 376 3.11 0.91 -18.25
C ASP A 376 4.24 0.46 -19.21
N ALA A 377 5.50 0.44 -18.76
CA ALA A 377 6.64 0.05 -19.58
C ALA A 377 6.68 -1.45 -19.93
N MET A 378 5.94 -2.29 -19.19
CA MET A 378 5.89 -3.73 -19.39
C MET A 378 4.73 -4.13 -20.28
N SER A 379 5.01 -4.88 -21.35
CA SER A 379 3.97 -5.44 -22.23
C SER A 379 3.21 -6.59 -21.58
N GLU A 380 1.99 -6.85 -22.03
CA GLU A 380 1.19 -7.97 -21.55
C GLU A 380 1.88 -9.33 -21.77
N LYS A 381 2.51 -9.52 -22.93
CA LYS A 381 3.32 -10.72 -23.19
C LYS A 381 4.39 -10.92 -22.11
N ARG A 382 5.09 -9.85 -21.73
CA ARG A 382 6.14 -9.91 -20.70
C ARG A 382 5.56 -10.21 -19.32
N ARG A 383 4.38 -9.69 -18.99
CA ARG A 383 3.67 -10.05 -17.74
C ARG A 383 3.41 -11.55 -17.66
N LEU A 384 2.83 -12.12 -18.71
CA LEU A 384 2.52 -13.56 -18.78
C LEU A 384 3.78 -14.43 -18.68
N GLU A 385 4.90 -14.00 -19.30
CA GLU A 385 6.20 -14.69 -19.14
C GLU A 385 6.70 -14.70 -17.70
N ILE A 386 6.56 -13.58 -16.97
CA ILE A 386 6.95 -13.47 -15.56
C ILE A 386 6.02 -14.32 -14.69
N GLU A 387 4.71 -14.29 -14.94
CA GLU A 387 3.73 -15.12 -14.23
C GLU A 387 4.03 -16.62 -14.40
N ALA A 388 4.29 -17.08 -15.62
CA ALA A 388 4.68 -18.46 -15.90
C ALA A 388 6.01 -18.84 -15.23
N LYS A 389 6.98 -17.92 -15.22
CA LYS A 389 8.26 -18.13 -14.53
C LYS A 389 8.07 -18.24 -13.02
N THR A 390 7.26 -17.36 -12.42
CA THR A 390 6.95 -17.41 -10.99
C THR A 390 6.24 -18.73 -10.65
N ALA A 391 5.24 -19.14 -11.44
CA ALA A 391 4.54 -20.40 -11.23
C ALA A 391 5.51 -21.60 -11.27
N LYS A 392 6.47 -21.59 -12.20
CA LYS A 392 7.49 -22.64 -12.30
C LYS A 392 8.48 -22.64 -11.12
N ALA A 393 8.92 -21.47 -10.68
CA ALA A 393 9.98 -21.34 -9.67
C ALA A 393 9.46 -21.41 -8.23
N ALA A 394 8.28 -20.85 -7.96
CA ALA A 394 7.72 -20.67 -6.62
C ALA A 394 6.33 -21.30 -6.43
N GLY A 395 5.72 -21.81 -7.50
CA GLY A 395 4.35 -22.32 -7.47
C GLY A 395 3.29 -21.22 -7.38
N GLU A 396 2.06 -21.66 -7.13
CA GLU A 396 0.86 -20.80 -7.17
C GLU A 396 0.46 -20.28 -5.78
N ARG A 397 0.94 -20.92 -4.70
CA ARG A 397 0.52 -20.64 -3.31
C ARG A 397 1.42 -19.64 -2.57
N THR A 398 1.87 -18.58 -3.25
CA THR A 398 2.77 -17.58 -2.66
C THR A 398 2.06 -16.51 -1.85
N ASN A 399 0.75 -16.30 -2.09
CA ASN A 399 -0.05 -15.27 -1.41
C ASN A 399 -1.02 -15.92 -0.43
N PHE A 400 -0.50 -16.75 0.48
CA PHE A 400 -1.24 -17.44 1.55
C PHE A 400 -2.08 -16.52 2.47
N PHE A 401 -1.90 -15.20 2.35
CA PHE A 401 -2.60 -14.17 3.10
C PHE A 401 -3.79 -13.56 2.33
N GLN A 402 -3.95 -13.84 1.04
CA GLN A 402 -5.07 -13.40 0.22
C GLN A 402 -6.25 -14.38 0.30
N LEU A 403 -7.46 -13.87 0.08
CA LEU A 403 -8.63 -14.72 -0.14
C LEU A 403 -8.51 -15.47 -1.47
N ASP A 404 -9.12 -16.65 -1.51
CA ASP A 404 -9.15 -17.51 -2.70
C ASP A 404 -9.75 -16.79 -3.91
N LYS A 405 -9.36 -17.27 -5.10
CA LYS A 405 -9.89 -16.77 -6.36
C LYS A 405 -11.42 -16.88 -6.40
N ILE A 406 -12.04 -15.84 -6.92
CA ILE A 406 -13.45 -15.84 -7.31
C ILE A 406 -13.58 -15.66 -8.81
N ASP A 407 -14.67 -16.15 -9.38
CA ASP A 407 -15.07 -15.82 -10.74
C ASP A 407 -15.66 -14.40 -10.81
N MET A 408 -15.81 -13.88 -12.03
CA MET A 408 -16.47 -12.60 -12.24
C MET A 408 -17.91 -12.70 -11.70
N THR A 409 -18.33 -11.69 -10.94
CA THR A 409 -19.69 -11.68 -10.39
C THR A 409 -20.65 -10.88 -11.27
N GLY A 410 -21.95 -11.16 -11.14
CA GLY A 410 -22.98 -10.23 -11.57
C GLY A 410 -22.94 -8.91 -10.77
N PRO A 411 -23.69 -7.89 -11.21
CA PRO A 411 -23.86 -6.65 -10.46
C PRO A 411 -24.49 -6.92 -9.08
N ARG A 412 -24.02 -6.22 -8.06
CA ARG A 412 -24.49 -6.39 -6.67
C ARG A 412 -25.66 -5.45 -6.38
N ASP A 413 -26.50 -5.80 -5.40
CA ASP A 413 -27.62 -4.98 -4.91
C ASP A 413 -28.50 -4.35 -6.00
N LEU A 414 -28.89 -5.15 -7.01
CA LEU A 414 -29.77 -4.72 -8.08
C LEU A 414 -31.13 -4.30 -7.52
N LYS A 415 -31.55 -3.07 -7.84
CA LYS A 415 -32.85 -2.49 -7.45
C LYS A 415 -33.55 -1.90 -8.65
N GLN A 416 -34.88 -1.94 -8.61
CA GLN A 416 -35.75 -1.37 -9.62
C GLN A 416 -36.81 -0.51 -8.93
N GLU A 417 -37.02 0.68 -9.43
CA GLU A 417 -38.07 1.60 -9.00
C GLU A 417 -38.76 2.19 -10.23
N THR A 418 -40.07 2.38 -10.20
CA THR A 418 -40.81 3.00 -11.31
C THR A 418 -41.58 4.20 -10.79
N VAL A 419 -41.30 5.37 -11.36
CA VAL A 419 -41.93 6.64 -10.99
C VAL A 419 -42.36 7.35 -12.26
N ASN A 420 -43.64 7.73 -12.34
CA ASN A 420 -44.21 8.47 -13.47
C ASN A 420 -43.95 7.83 -14.86
N GLY A 421 -43.97 6.51 -14.95
CA GLY A 421 -43.75 5.78 -16.21
C GLY A 421 -42.28 5.57 -16.60
N VAL A 422 -41.32 6.08 -15.81
CA VAL A 422 -39.90 5.80 -15.99
C VAL A 422 -39.47 4.73 -14.99
N THR A 423 -38.95 3.62 -15.49
CA THR A 423 -38.29 2.59 -14.68
C THR A 423 -36.80 2.90 -14.53
N LYS A 424 -36.37 3.08 -13.29
CA LYS A 424 -34.98 3.27 -12.89
C LYS A 424 -34.42 1.97 -12.32
N ILE A 425 -33.30 1.53 -12.87
CA ILE A 425 -32.58 0.32 -12.47
C ILE A 425 -31.23 0.77 -11.90
N THR A 426 -30.92 0.34 -10.67
CA THR A 426 -29.67 0.71 -10.01
C THR A 426 -28.94 -0.51 -9.46
N TRP A 427 -27.62 -0.47 -9.44
CA TRP A 427 -26.80 -1.56 -8.90
C TRP A 427 -25.43 -1.06 -8.40
N GLN A 428 -24.82 -1.87 -7.55
CA GLN A 428 -23.44 -1.72 -7.07
C GLN A 428 -22.49 -2.50 -7.98
N THR A 429 -21.23 -2.06 -8.06
CA THR A 429 -20.23 -2.67 -8.93
C THR A 429 -20.07 -4.17 -8.67
N ALA A 430 -19.93 -4.95 -9.74
CA ALA A 430 -19.46 -6.33 -9.68
C ALA A 430 -17.97 -6.41 -9.30
N TYR A 431 -17.51 -7.63 -9.01
CA TYR A 431 -16.10 -7.96 -8.85
C TYR A 431 -15.53 -8.59 -10.13
N ALA A 432 -14.35 -8.12 -10.52
CA ALA A 432 -13.60 -8.60 -11.66
C ALA A 432 -12.77 -9.84 -11.29
N ALA A 433 -12.55 -10.71 -12.28
CA ALA A 433 -11.68 -11.87 -12.16
C ALA A 433 -10.39 -11.69 -12.99
N ALA A 434 -10.11 -12.61 -13.91
CA ALA A 434 -8.90 -12.59 -14.74
C ALA A 434 -8.79 -11.34 -15.60
N ASP A 435 -9.92 -10.85 -16.11
CA ASP A 435 -10.03 -9.66 -16.94
C ASP A 435 -10.77 -8.54 -16.20
N PRO A 436 -10.41 -7.26 -16.42
CA PRO A 436 -11.14 -6.14 -15.85
C PRO A 436 -12.55 -6.04 -16.48
N ILE A 437 -13.51 -5.57 -15.69
CA ILE A 437 -14.88 -5.33 -16.17
C ILE A 437 -14.85 -4.25 -17.26
N SER A 438 -15.59 -4.48 -18.35
CA SER A 438 -15.77 -3.53 -19.44
C SER A 438 -17.05 -2.71 -19.26
N HIS A 439 -18.19 -3.38 -19.12
CA HIS A 439 -19.51 -2.73 -19.09
C HIS A 439 -20.56 -3.65 -18.47
N TYR A 440 -21.77 -3.09 -18.30
CA TYR A 440 -22.96 -3.82 -17.92
C TYR A 440 -23.95 -3.84 -19.08
N GLU A 441 -24.61 -4.98 -19.29
CA GLU A 441 -25.71 -5.13 -20.25
C GLU A 441 -27.05 -5.20 -19.52
N VAL A 442 -27.96 -4.28 -19.84
CA VAL A 442 -29.32 -4.25 -19.29
C VAL A 442 -30.24 -4.98 -20.26
N MET A 443 -30.94 -5.98 -19.74
CA MET A 443 -31.79 -6.89 -20.51
C MET A 443 -33.25 -6.72 -20.12
N LEU A 444 -34.13 -6.75 -21.13
CA LEU A 444 -35.57 -6.91 -20.98
C LEU A 444 -36.01 -8.07 -21.87
N ASP A 445 -36.68 -9.08 -21.28
CA ASP A 445 -37.16 -10.27 -21.99
C ASP A 445 -36.11 -10.89 -22.93
N ASP A 446 -34.90 -11.06 -22.39
CA ASP A 446 -33.72 -11.63 -23.05
C ASP A 446 -33.20 -10.85 -24.27
N LYS A 447 -33.61 -9.59 -24.45
CA LYS A 447 -33.00 -8.64 -25.39
C LYS A 447 -32.19 -7.58 -24.64
N VAL A 448 -31.00 -7.26 -25.15
CA VAL A 448 -30.21 -6.12 -24.67
C VAL A 448 -30.96 -4.85 -25.05
N ILE A 449 -31.33 -4.04 -24.06
CA ILE A 449 -31.96 -2.74 -24.26
C ILE A 449 -31.04 -1.58 -23.92
N GLY A 450 -29.89 -1.86 -23.30
CA GLY A 450 -28.93 -0.83 -22.92
C GLY A 450 -27.59 -1.39 -22.48
N LYS A 451 -26.58 -0.53 -22.57
CA LYS A 451 -25.22 -0.79 -22.06
C LYS A 451 -24.76 0.38 -21.20
N VAL A 452 -24.08 0.07 -20.10
CA VAL A 452 -23.50 1.07 -19.19
C VAL A 452 -22.03 0.74 -18.97
N ASP A 453 -21.13 1.62 -19.41
CA ASP A 453 -19.69 1.43 -19.25
C ASP A 453 -19.29 1.30 -17.78
N HIS A 454 -18.39 0.37 -17.48
CA HIS A 454 -17.84 0.23 -16.15
C HIS A 454 -16.89 1.39 -15.84
N LYS A 455 -17.02 1.91 -14.63
CA LYS A 455 -16.09 2.85 -14.02
C LYS A 455 -15.87 2.40 -12.57
N PRO A 456 -14.68 2.55 -11.97
CA PRO A 456 -14.51 2.23 -10.56
C PRO A 456 -15.53 3.02 -9.72
N GLN A 457 -16.37 2.30 -8.98
CA GLN A 457 -17.40 2.91 -8.16
C GLN A 457 -16.78 3.44 -6.87
N VAL A 458 -16.66 4.77 -6.77
CA VAL A 458 -15.94 5.45 -5.69
C VAL A 458 -16.76 5.67 -4.42
N LEU A 459 -18.09 5.62 -4.50
CA LEU A 459 -19.02 5.80 -3.38
C LEU A 459 -20.22 4.86 -3.53
N LYS A 460 -20.72 4.31 -2.41
CA LYS A 460 -21.90 3.43 -2.41
C LYS A 460 -23.20 4.16 -2.75
N ASP A 461 -23.30 5.43 -2.37
CA ASP A 461 -24.46 6.30 -2.65
C ASP A 461 -24.50 6.79 -4.10
N SER A 462 -23.49 6.45 -4.89
CA SER A 462 -23.40 6.69 -6.33
C SER A 462 -23.43 5.35 -7.09
N PRO A 463 -24.56 4.62 -7.07
CA PRO A 463 -24.68 3.37 -7.82
C PRO A 463 -24.64 3.62 -9.33
N PHE A 464 -24.43 2.55 -10.09
CA PHE A 464 -24.73 2.57 -11.52
C PHE A 464 -26.23 2.73 -11.72
N VAL A 465 -26.61 3.41 -12.80
CA VAL A 465 -28.00 3.75 -13.10
C VAL A 465 -28.29 3.49 -14.57
N PHE A 466 -29.45 2.92 -14.86
CA PHE A 466 -30.05 2.88 -16.19
C PHE A 466 -31.54 3.24 -16.06
N GLU A 467 -32.02 4.12 -16.93
CA GLU A 467 -33.41 4.59 -16.95
C GLU A 467 -34.05 4.26 -18.30
N THR A 468 -35.30 3.82 -18.28
CA THR A 468 -36.07 3.45 -19.47
C THR A 468 -37.57 3.61 -19.24
N GLU A 469 -38.32 3.86 -20.31
CA GLU A 469 -39.80 3.85 -20.29
C GLU A 469 -40.37 2.42 -20.44
N ALA A 470 -39.52 1.45 -20.78
CA ALA A 470 -39.93 0.06 -20.86
C ALA A 470 -40.31 -0.48 -19.48
N THR A 471 -41.30 -1.37 -19.46
CA THR A 471 -41.76 -2.03 -18.23
C THR A 471 -41.58 -3.54 -18.37
N GLY A 472 -41.24 -4.19 -17.26
CA GLY A 472 -41.06 -5.63 -17.23
C GLY A 472 -39.98 -6.07 -16.23
N LYS A 473 -39.50 -7.30 -16.42
CA LYS A 473 -38.47 -7.91 -15.57
C LYS A 473 -37.09 -7.67 -16.17
N PHE A 474 -36.33 -6.78 -15.54
CA PHE A 474 -34.98 -6.47 -15.98
C PHE A 474 -33.96 -7.45 -15.39
N LYS A 475 -32.92 -7.73 -16.16
CA LYS A 475 -31.68 -8.35 -15.67
C LYS A 475 -30.51 -7.45 -16.06
N VAL A 476 -29.48 -7.41 -15.22
CA VAL A 476 -28.24 -6.70 -15.55
C VAL A 476 -27.10 -7.70 -15.45
N TYR A 477 -26.27 -7.73 -16.48
CA TYR A 477 -25.12 -8.65 -16.56
C TYR A 477 -23.82 -7.88 -16.60
N THR A 478 -22.80 -8.43 -15.98
CA THR A 478 -21.43 -7.90 -16.05
C THR A 478 -20.73 -8.48 -17.26
N VAL A 479 -20.04 -7.65 -18.04
CA VAL A 479 -19.20 -8.10 -19.17
C VAL A 479 -17.76 -7.65 -18.96
N ASP A 480 -16.81 -8.58 -19.04
CA ASP A 480 -15.37 -8.27 -18.95
C ASP A 480 -14.76 -7.87 -20.30
N LYS A 481 -13.49 -7.47 -20.31
CA LYS A 481 -12.78 -7.11 -21.56
C LYS A 481 -12.54 -8.28 -22.51
N ALA A 482 -12.65 -9.53 -22.05
CA ALA A 482 -12.58 -10.71 -22.89
C ALA A 482 -13.94 -11.08 -23.50
N GLY A 483 -15.03 -10.42 -23.06
CA GLY A 483 -16.38 -10.64 -23.56
C GLY A 483 -17.14 -11.74 -22.81
N HIS A 484 -16.61 -12.24 -21.69
CA HIS A 484 -17.36 -13.16 -20.82
C HIS A 484 -18.48 -12.40 -20.10
N ARG A 485 -19.50 -13.14 -19.67
CA ARG A 485 -20.71 -12.58 -19.05
C ARG A 485 -21.02 -13.29 -17.73
N ALA A 486 -21.39 -12.53 -16.70
CA ALA A 486 -21.80 -13.03 -15.39
C ALA A 486 -23.12 -12.38 -14.92
#